data_AF-A0A952PJP0-F1
#
_entry.id   AF-A0A952PJP0-F1
#
_cell.length_a   1.000
_cell.length_b   1.000
_cell.length_c   1.000
_cell.angle_alpha   90.00
_cell.angle_beta   90.00
_cell.angle_gamma   90.00
#
_symmetry.space_group_name_H-M   'P 1'
#
loop_
_entity.id
_entity.type
_entity.pdbx_description
1 polymer ?
#
loop_
_entity_poly.entity_id
_entity_poly.type
_entity_poly.pdbx_seq_one_letter_code
_entity_poly.pdbx_strand_id
1 'polypeptide(L)'
;MLILKIIFALILLAMLTVTIFAQSQCNIFAIPPEVTGHPWFTATLADAYCGFITFYCWVYYKESSVIARILWFVLIMLLGNIAMSIYVLKQLLSLKSGDTVRDLLLRSKA
;
A
#
# COMPACT_ATOMS: atom_id res chain seq x y z
N MET A 1 1.60 -18.36 6.84
CA MET A 1 2.04 -17.61 5.64
C MET A 1 1.02 -17.59 4.51
N LEU A 2 0.40 -18.72 4.16
CA LEU A 2 -0.60 -18.78 3.08
C LEU A 2 -1.78 -17.81 3.30
N ILE A 3 -2.33 -17.75 4.51
CA ILE A 3 -3.44 -16.85 4.86
C ILE A 3 -3.08 -15.38 4.54
N LEU A 4 -1.90 -14.91 4.94
CA LEU A 4 -1.45 -13.54 4.65
C LEU A 4 -1.33 -13.30 3.15
N LYS A 5 -0.78 -14.26 2.38
CA LYS A 5 -0.71 -14.15 0.92
C LYS A 5 -2.11 -13.99 0.31
N ILE A 6 -3.09 -14.77 0.77
CA ILE A 6 -4.48 -14.68 0.31
C ILE A 6 -5.08 -13.30 0.68
N ILE A 7 -4.93 -12.85 1.92
CA ILE A 7 -5.47 -11.56 2.38
C ILE A 7 -4.93 -10.41 1.54
N PHE A 8 -3.60 -10.30 1.39
CA PHE A 8 -3.02 -9.20 0.61
C PHE A 8 -3.28 -9.32 -0.90
N ALA A 9 -3.45 -10.53 -1.43
CA ALA A 9 -3.89 -10.72 -2.82
C ALA A 9 -5.34 -10.25 -3.02
N LEU A 10 -6.23 -10.52 -2.07
CA LEU A 10 -7.62 -10.03 -2.10
C LEU A 10 -7.68 -8.52 -1.97
N ILE A 11 -6.89 -7.91 -1.08
CA ILE A 11 -6.80 -6.44 -0.95
C ILE A 11 -6.30 -5.82 -2.27
N LEU A 12 -5.25 -6.39 -2.87
CA LEU A 12 -4.72 -5.93 -4.15
C LEU A 12 -5.78 -6.01 -5.26
N LEU A 13 -6.47 -7.15 -5.38
CA LEU A 13 -7.51 -7.35 -6.38
C LEU A 13 -8.67 -6.37 -6.17
N ALA A 14 -9.15 -6.22 -4.93
CA ALA A 14 -10.24 -5.30 -4.61
C ALA A 14 -9.89 -3.85 -4.96
N MET A 15 -8.69 -3.38 -4.60
CA MET A 15 -8.26 -2.02 -4.91
C MET A 15 -8.09 -1.79 -6.40
N LEU A 16 -7.56 -2.76 -7.16
CA LEU A 16 -7.48 -2.67 -8.61
C LEU A 16 -8.88 -2.60 -9.23
N THR A 17 -9.80 -3.47 -8.82
CA THR A 17 -11.18 -3.49 -9.32
C THR A 17 -11.88 -2.16 -9.06
N VAL A 18 -11.84 -1.65 -7.83
CA VAL A 18 -12.51 -0.38 -7.47
C VAL A 18 -11.87 0.80 -8.20
N THR A 19 -10.54 0.83 -8.33
CA THR A 19 -9.84 1.92 -9.03
C THR A 19 -10.16 1.92 -10.53
N ILE A 20 -10.12 0.76 -11.19
CA ILE A 20 -10.46 0.62 -12.61
C ILE A 20 -11.94 0.99 -12.83
N PHE A 21 -12.82 0.50 -11.97
CA PHE A 21 -14.24 0.85 -12.04
C PHE A 21 -14.45 2.36 -11.90
N ALA A 22 -13.85 3.01 -10.91
CA ALA A 22 -13.94 4.46 -10.72
C ALA A 22 -13.42 5.23 -11.94
N GLN A 23 -12.23 4.88 -12.45
CA GLN A 23 -11.63 5.50 -13.64
C GLN A 23 -12.50 5.36 -14.90
N SER A 24 -13.24 4.25 -15.03
CA SER A 24 -14.14 4.05 -16.17
C SER A 24 -15.38 4.94 -16.13
N GLN A 25 -15.78 5.41 -14.94
CA GLN A 25 -16.95 6.27 -14.74
C GLN A 25 -16.61 7.75 -14.75
N CYS A 26 -15.50 8.13 -14.10
CA CYS A 26 -15.06 9.52 -14.03
C CYS A 26 -13.54 9.64 -13.89
N ASN A 27 -13.01 10.74 -14.39
CA ASN A 27 -11.61 11.07 -14.20
C ASN A 27 -11.39 11.58 -12.77
N ILE A 28 -10.31 11.15 -12.11
CA ILE A 28 -9.91 11.64 -10.80
C ILE A 28 -9.67 13.16 -10.78
N PHE A 29 -9.30 13.76 -11.92
CA PHE A 29 -9.14 15.21 -12.05
C PHE A 29 -10.47 15.96 -12.22
N ALA A 30 -11.59 15.25 -12.39
CA ALA A 30 -12.92 15.82 -12.57
C ALA A 30 -13.81 15.67 -11.32
N ILE A 31 -13.20 15.46 -10.13
CA ILE A 31 -13.95 15.39 -8.87
C ILE A 31 -14.62 16.75 -8.59
N PRO A 32 -15.95 16.80 -8.35
CA PRO A 32 -16.65 18.05 -8.07
C PRO A 32 -16.11 18.75 -6.80
N PRO A 33 -16.05 20.10 -6.78
CA PRO A 33 -15.62 20.86 -5.61
C PRO A 33 -16.45 20.59 -4.35
N GLU A 34 -17.73 20.23 -4.52
CA GLU A 34 -18.64 19.86 -3.43
C GLU A 34 -18.15 18.63 -2.66
N VAL A 35 -17.52 17.67 -3.36
CA VAL A 35 -16.96 16.46 -2.74
C VAL A 35 -15.65 16.78 -2.02
N THR A 36 -14.78 17.59 -2.63
CA THR A 36 -13.48 17.95 -2.02
C THR A 36 -13.64 18.86 -0.80
N GLY A 37 -14.68 19.69 -0.78
CA GLY A 37 -15.04 20.53 0.36
C GLY A 37 -15.81 19.82 1.47
N HIS A 38 -16.22 18.56 1.28
CA HIS A 38 -16.98 17.83 2.28
C HIS A 38 -16.07 17.41 3.45
N PRO A 39 -16.36 17.77 4.72
CA PRO A 39 -15.44 17.54 5.84
C PRO A 39 -15.04 16.07 6.02
N TRP A 40 -15.96 15.13 5.82
CA TRP A 40 -15.64 13.70 5.90
C TRP A 40 -14.74 13.23 4.77
N PHE A 41 -14.81 13.84 3.58
CA PHE A 41 -13.92 13.47 2.48
C PHE A 41 -12.48 13.90 2.80
N THR A 42 -12.30 15.11 3.33
CA THR A 42 -10.99 15.57 3.81
C THR A 42 -10.48 14.69 4.96
N ALA A 43 -11.34 14.32 5.92
CA ALA A 43 -10.96 13.49 7.05
C ALA A 43 -10.53 12.08 6.64
N THR A 44 -11.27 11.41 5.74
CA THR A 44 -10.91 10.07 5.26
C THR A 44 -9.66 10.09 4.38
N LEU A 45 -9.46 11.15 3.59
CA LEU A 45 -8.22 11.33 2.82
C LEU A 45 -7.03 11.52 3.77
N ALA A 46 -7.16 12.37 4.78
CA ALA A 46 -6.12 12.57 5.78
C ALA A 46 -5.80 11.27 6.52
N ASP A 47 -6.81 10.52 6.97
CA ASP A 47 -6.66 9.22 7.62
C ASP A 47 -5.89 8.22 6.74
N ALA A 48 -6.26 8.11 5.46
CA ALA A 48 -5.56 7.26 4.50
C ALA A 48 -4.07 7.65 4.35
N TYR A 49 -3.76 8.93 4.15
CA TYR A 49 -2.38 9.39 4.00
C TYR A 49 -1.54 9.26 5.27
N CYS A 50 -2.12 9.48 6.46
CA CYS A 50 -1.47 9.17 7.73
C CYS A 50 -1.14 7.67 7.84
N GLY A 51 -2.07 6.80 7.41
CA GLY A 51 -1.82 5.37 7.31
C GLY A 51 -0.69 5.02 6.34
N PHE A 52 -0.64 5.68 5.18
CA PHE A 52 0.40 5.47 4.16
C PHE A 52 1.79 5.85 4.69
N ILE A 53 1.90 6.99 5.37
CA ILE A 53 3.15 7.42 6.02
C ILE A 53 3.57 6.43 7.09
N THR A 54 2.62 6.00 7.94
CA THR A 54 2.88 5.03 9.01
C THR A 54 3.43 3.71 8.45
N PHE A 55 2.80 3.17 7.41
CA PHE A 55 3.29 1.97 6.72
C PHE A 55 4.64 2.22 6.03
N TYR A 56 4.82 3.39 5.42
CA TYR A 56 6.09 3.75 4.79
C TYR A 56 7.25 3.79 5.79
N CYS A 57 7.05 4.26 7.02
CA CYS A 57 8.08 4.21 8.06
C CYS A 57 8.59 2.78 8.29
N TRP A 58 7.70 1.78 8.25
CA TRP A 58 8.09 0.37 8.32
C TRP A 58 8.86 -0.08 7.07
N VAL A 59 8.43 0.32 5.86
CA VAL A 59 9.16 0.05 4.60
C VAL A 59 10.55 0.69 4.61
N TYR A 60 10.67 1.93 5.07
CA TYR A 60 11.92 2.65 5.19
C TYR A 60 12.91 1.92 6.10
N TYR A 61 12.42 1.40 7.23
CA TYR A 61 13.22 0.56 8.12
C TYR A 61 13.67 -0.75 7.44
N LYS A 62 12.79 -1.41 6.67
CA LYS A 62 13.06 -2.69 6.00
C LYS A 62 14.07 -2.56 4.85
N GLU A 63 13.94 -1.53 4.02
CA GLU A 63 14.77 -1.33 2.83
C GLU A 63 16.16 -0.78 3.20
N SER A 64 17.22 -1.39 2.66
CA SER A 64 18.60 -0.90 2.81
C SER A 64 18.98 0.12 1.74
N SER A 65 18.45 -0.02 0.53
CA SER A 65 18.76 0.83 -0.62
C SER A 65 17.99 2.14 -0.55
N VAL A 66 18.71 3.26 -0.64
CA VAL A 66 18.11 4.60 -0.73
C VAL A 66 17.19 4.72 -1.94
N ILE A 67 17.57 4.12 -3.07
CA ILE A 67 16.76 4.12 -4.29
C ILE A 67 15.44 3.37 -4.04
N ALA A 68 15.50 2.19 -3.41
CA ALA A 68 14.29 1.42 -3.08
C ALA A 68 13.38 2.20 -2.13
N ARG A 69 13.95 2.89 -1.13
CA ARG A 69 13.17 3.74 -0.20
C ARG A 69 12.44 4.87 -0.91
N ILE A 70 13.10 5.56 -1.83
CA ILE A 70 12.48 6.66 -2.60
C ILE A 70 11.40 6.11 -3.52
N LEU A 71 11.70 5.01 -4.22
CA LEU A 71 10.76 4.39 -5.15
C LEU A 71 9.49 3.92 -4.41
N TRP A 72 9.63 3.23 -3.28
CA TRP A 72 8.47 2.80 -2.50
C TRP A 72 7.70 3.95 -1.88
N PHE A 73 8.36 5.04 -1.49
CA PHE A 73 7.67 6.24 -1.03
C PHE A 73 6.73 6.78 -2.10
N VAL A 74 7.26 7.00 -3.31
CA VAL A 74 6.50 7.53 -4.43
C VAL A 74 5.34 6.58 -4.79
N LEU A 75 5.61 5.27 -4.88
CA LEU A 75 4.56 4.30 -5.17
C LEU A 75 3.45 4.28 -4.11
N ILE A 76 3.79 4.34 -2.82
CA ILE A 76 2.80 4.34 -1.74
C ILE A 76 1.98 5.63 -1.73
N MET A 77 2.60 6.79 -1.95
CA MET A 77 1.87 8.07 -1.96
C MET A 77 0.95 8.24 -3.17
N LEU A 78 1.27 7.59 -4.30
CA LEU A 78 0.46 7.65 -5.52
C LEU A 78 -0.59 6.54 -5.62
N LEU A 79 -0.25 5.32 -5.22
CA LEU A 79 -1.09 4.12 -5.40
C LEU A 79 -1.71 3.60 -4.09
N GLY A 80 -1.28 4.10 -2.94
CA GLY A 80 -1.81 3.71 -1.63
C GLY A 80 -1.77 2.20 -1.39
N ASN A 81 -2.94 1.63 -1.10
CA ASN A 81 -3.14 0.21 -0.78
C ASN A 81 -2.71 -0.76 -1.89
N ILE A 82 -2.68 -0.33 -3.15
CA ILE A 82 -2.15 -1.16 -4.25
C ILE A 82 -0.65 -1.39 -4.04
N ALA A 83 0.13 -0.32 -3.87
CA ALA A 83 1.57 -0.42 -3.65
C ALA A 83 1.91 -1.14 -2.34
N MET A 84 1.18 -0.85 -1.26
CA MET A 84 1.39 -1.53 0.03
C MET A 84 1.12 -3.04 -0.07
N SER A 85 0.05 -3.46 -0.76
CA SER A 85 -0.25 -4.88 -0.95
C SER A 85 0.80 -5.58 -1.81
N ILE A 86 1.26 -4.92 -2.89
CA ILE A 86 2.36 -5.43 -3.71
C ILE A 86 3.64 -5.58 -2.88
N TYR A 87 3.96 -4.61 -2.03
CA TYR A 87 5.14 -4.67 -1.16
C TYR A 87 5.10 -5.88 -0.23
N VAL A 88 3.98 -6.08 0.47
CA VAL A 88 3.84 -7.20 1.41
C VAL A 88 3.83 -8.54 0.67
N LEU A 89 3.14 -8.65 -0.46
CA LEU A 89 3.16 -9.86 -1.29
C LEU A 89 4.56 -10.18 -1.78
N LYS A 90 5.32 -9.19 -2.27
CA LYS A 90 6.72 -9.35 -2.66
C LYS A 90 7.53 -9.92 -1.49
N GLN A 91 7.42 -9.34 -0.30
CA GLN A 91 8.13 -9.83 0.88
C GLN A 91 7.72 -11.27 1.24
N LEU A 92 6.42 -11.58 1.22
CA LEU A 92 5.88 -12.92 1.51
C LEU A 92 6.30 -13.98 0.48
N LEU A 93 6.51 -13.59 -0.78
CA LEU A 93 6.98 -14.48 -1.84
C LEU A 93 8.50 -14.72 -1.76
N SER A 94 9.26 -13.79 -1.19
CA SER A 94 10.70 -13.96 -0.94
C SER A 94 11.02 -14.85 0.26
N LEU A 95 10.05 -15.15 1.14
CA LEU A 95 10.25 -16.03 2.30
C LEU A 95 10.32 -17.50 1.88
N LYS A 96 11.22 -18.26 2.52
CA LYS A 96 11.44 -19.69 2.30
C LYS A 96 10.47 -20.54 3.15
N SER A 97 10.33 -21.81 2.78
CA SER A 97 9.56 -22.79 3.54
C SER A 97 10.19 -23.01 4.92
N GLY A 98 9.58 -22.44 5.96
CA GLY A 98 10.08 -22.48 7.35
C GLY A 98 10.15 -21.10 8.02
N ASP A 99 10.13 -20.03 7.22
CA ASP A 99 10.20 -18.67 7.74
C ASP A 99 8.92 -18.28 8.51
N THR A 100 9.12 -17.52 9.58
CA THR A 100 8.08 -17.11 10.52
C THR A 100 7.61 -15.67 10.27
N VAL A 101 6.53 -15.26 10.94
CA VAL A 101 6.00 -13.89 10.84
C VAL A 101 7.04 -12.86 11.31
N ARG A 102 7.99 -13.26 12.16
CA ARG A 102 9.10 -12.39 12.56
C ARG A 102 9.99 -12.03 11.38
N ASP A 103 10.25 -12.97 10.49
CA ASP A 103 11.10 -12.77 9.31
C ASP A 103 10.42 -11.87 8.26
N LEU A 104 9.09 -11.87 8.24
CA LEU A 104 8.29 -10.89 7.48
C LEU A 104 8.44 -9.48 8.06
N LEU A 105 8.24 -9.32 9.36
CA LEU A 105 8.14 -8.01 10.02
C LEU A 105 9.49 -7.33 10.26
N LEU A 106 10.51 -8.11 10.61
CA LEU A 106 11.84 -7.59 10.95
C LEU A 106 12.69 -7.44 9.69
N ARG A 107 13.63 -6.50 9.73
CA ARG A 107 14.66 -6.43 8.70
C ARG A 107 15.53 -7.68 8.81
N SER A 108 15.65 -8.44 7.72
CA SER A 108 16.59 -9.56 7.67
C SER A 108 17.99 -9.01 7.91
N LYS A 109 18.72 -9.56 8.88
CA LYS A 109 20.14 -9.27 9.05
C LYS A 109 20.84 -9.84 7.81
N ALA A 110 21.34 -8.95 6.96
CA ALA A 110 22.32 -9.31 5.94
C ALA A 110 23.58 -9.86 6.62
#